data_AF-A0A069PEG3-F1
#
_entry.id   AF-A0A069PEG3-F1
#
_cell.length_a   1.000
_cell.length_b   1.000
_cell.length_c   1.000
_cell.angle_alpha   90.00
_cell.angle_beta   90.00
_cell.angle_gamma   90.00
#
_symmetry.space_group_name_H-M   'P 1'
#
loop_
_entity.id
_entity.type
_entity.pdbx_description
1 polymer ?
#
loop_
_entity_poly.entity_id
_entity_poly.type
_entity_poly.pdbx_seq_one_letter_code
_entity_poly.pdbx_strand_id
1 'polypeptide(L)'
;MSPGNSRFSDAEVARVTLLLDDAVTQRRRASAARLSTYCGAAPNRPIKPTRTELAVLTALAHVYGSSLTDERFIPVIECIADCGAVEMVQRALWGEGLDDARISTLLLDACAALDILVGTWPKVFMAEAHTQLAGFRPRPPAPPDSGEDDERKYDDRPE
;
A
#
# COMPACT_ATOMS: atom_id res chain seq x y z
N MET A 1 -35.93 -11.82 -1.81
CA MET A 1 -34.68 -11.03 -1.64
C MET A 1 -34.75 -10.41 -0.26
N SER A 2 -34.09 -11.00 0.73
CA SER A 2 -34.05 -10.44 2.08
C SER A 2 -33.08 -9.25 2.08
N PRO A 3 -33.42 -8.11 2.69
CA PRO A 3 -32.44 -7.05 2.90
C PRO A 3 -31.34 -7.67 3.77
N GLY A 4 -30.11 -7.70 3.23
CA GLY A 4 -28.98 -8.28 3.93
C GLY A 4 -28.85 -7.64 5.30
N ASN A 5 -28.82 -8.46 6.35
CA ASN A 5 -28.49 -8.03 7.71
C ASN A 5 -27.06 -7.49 7.72
N SER A 6 -26.87 -6.23 7.30
CA SER A 6 -25.66 -5.51 7.68
C SER A 6 -25.69 -5.40 9.19
N ARG A 7 -24.64 -5.88 9.84
CA ARG A 7 -24.54 -5.89 11.31
C ARG A 7 -24.64 -4.48 11.90
N PHE A 8 -24.35 -3.46 11.08
CA PHE A 8 -24.37 -2.04 11.42
C PHE A 8 -25.23 -1.25 10.43
N SER A 9 -25.76 -0.11 10.88
CA SER A 9 -26.53 0.79 10.02
C SER A 9 -25.65 1.52 9.00
N ASP A 10 -26.21 1.90 7.85
CA ASP A 10 -25.49 2.70 6.84
C ASP A 10 -24.93 4.01 7.42
N ALA A 11 -25.67 4.64 8.32
CA ALA A 11 -25.23 5.84 9.01
C ALA A 11 -24.01 5.59 9.91
N GLU A 12 -23.95 4.43 10.57
CA GLU A 12 -22.78 4.05 11.36
C GLU A 12 -21.57 3.75 10.48
N VAL A 13 -21.77 2.97 9.42
CA VAL A 13 -20.72 2.63 8.47
C VAL A 13 -20.13 3.89 7.84
N ALA A 14 -20.98 4.84 7.46
CA ALA A 14 -20.54 6.13 6.93
C ALA A 14 -19.72 6.93 7.96
N ARG A 15 -20.18 7.00 9.21
CA ARG A 15 -19.44 7.70 10.29
C ARG A 15 -18.08 7.06 10.53
N VAL A 16 -18.03 5.74 10.67
CA VAL A 16 -16.77 5.01 10.90
C VAL A 16 -15.84 5.18 9.71
N THR A 17 -16.33 5.05 8.47
CA THR A 17 -15.51 5.26 7.28
C THR A 17 -14.88 6.66 7.25
N LEU A 18 -15.64 7.70 7.60
CA LEU A 18 -15.12 9.07 7.68
C LEU A 18 -14.04 9.23 8.76
N LEU A 19 -14.22 8.59 9.92
CA LEU A 19 -13.18 8.59 10.97
C LEU A 19 -11.89 7.93 10.49
N LEU A 20 -11.99 6.82 9.74
CA LEU A 20 -10.83 6.13 9.19
C LEU A 20 -10.17 6.92 8.06
N ASP A 21 -10.96 7.58 7.21
CA ASP A 21 -10.48 8.49 6.16
C ASP A 21 -9.63 9.62 6.76
N ASP A 22 -10.15 10.26 7.82
CA ASP A 22 -9.43 11.30 8.56
C ASP A 22 -8.16 10.76 9.23
N ALA A 23 -8.23 9.59 9.86
CA ALA A 23 -7.07 8.97 10.51
C ALA A 23 -5.94 8.65 9.51
N VAL A 24 -6.26 8.04 8.36
CA VAL A 24 -5.28 7.77 7.29
C VAL A 24 -4.71 9.08 6.76
N THR A 25 -5.58 10.08 6.50
CA THR A 25 -5.17 11.40 6.00
C THR A 25 -4.22 12.10 6.98
N GLN A 26 -4.56 12.13 8.27
CA GLN A 26 -3.76 12.76 9.30
C GLN A 26 -2.38 12.10 9.42
N ARG A 27 -2.34 10.77 9.38
CA ARG A 27 -1.09 10.02 9.45
C ARG A 27 -0.19 10.28 8.25
N ARG A 28 -0.74 10.28 7.04
CA ARG A 28 0.00 10.63 5.82
C ARG A 28 0.52 12.05 5.84
N ARG A 29 -0.26 13.02 6.35
CA ARG A 29 0.22 14.41 6.54
C ARG A 29 1.38 14.48 7.53
N ALA A 30 1.29 13.79 8.66
CA ALA A 30 2.35 13.75 9.65
C ALA A 30 3.64 13.12 9.08
N SER A 31 3.52 12.04 8.32
CA SER A 31 4.66 11.42 7.64
C SER A 31 5.24 12.30 6.53
N ALA A 32 4.39 12.96 5.72
CA ALA A 32 4.83 13.91 4.69
C ALA A 32 5.56 15.12 5.27
N ALA A 33 5.07 15.67 6.39
CA ALA A 33 5.74 16.75 7.10
C ALA A 33 7.14 16.34 7.56
N ARG A 34 7.27 15.14 8.14
CA ARG A 34 8.58 14.58 8.54
C ARG A 34 9.52 14.38 7.34
N LEU A 35 9.03 13.81 6.23
CA LEU A 35 9.84 13.62 5.02
C LEU A 35 10.32 14.95 4.44
N SER A 36 9.45 15.97 4.43
CA SER A 36 9.80 17.31 3.97
C SER A 36 10.85 17.96 4.85
N THR A 37 10.79 17.79 6.17
CA THR A 37 11.76 18.41 7.09
C THR A 37 13.11 17.73 7.07
N TYR A 38 13.16 16.40 6.94
CA TYR A 38 14.40 15.64 7.11
C TYR A 38 15.08 15.20 5.80
N CYS A 39 14.32 14.97 4.74
CA CYS A 39 14.85 14.38 3.50
C CYS A 39 14.58 15.21 2.24
N GLY A 40 13.76 16.27 2.32
CA GLY A 40 13.32 17.02 1.14
C GLY A 40 12.55 16.18 0.11
N ALA A 41 12.05 15.00 0.53
CA ALA A 41 11.40 14.04 -0.34
C ALA A 41 9.89 14.26 -0.40
N ALA A 42 9.30 14.07 -1.57
CA ALA A 42 7.86 14.07 -1.75
C ALA A 42 7.24 12.83 -1.07
N PRO A 43 5.98 12.92 -0.59
CA PRO A 43 5.29 11.75 -0.05
C PRO A 43 5.10 10.69 -1.14
N ASN A 44 5.37 9.44 -0.78
CA ASN A 44 5.26 8.29 -1.70
C ASN A 44 3.82 7.95 -2.09
N ARG A 45 2.82 8.45 -1.34
CA ARG A 45 1.39 8.15 -1.56
C ARG A 45 0.54 9.42 -1.47
N PRO A 46 -0.64 9.45 -2.14
CA PRO A 46 -1.59 10.54 -2.02
C PRO A 46 -2.03 10.75 -0.57
N ILE A 47 -2.08 12.01 -0.14
CA ILE A 47 -2.47 12.37 1.23
C ILE A 47 -3.89 11.90 1.56
N LYS A 48 -4.83 12.07 0.64
CA LYS A 48 -6.20 11.57 0.80
C LYS A 48 -6.31 10.12 0.34
N PRO A 49 -7.13 9.29 1.02
CA PRO A 49 -7.48 7.97 0.56
C PRO A 49 -8.00 7.93 -0.88
N THR A 50 -7.56 6.92 -1.63
CA THR A 50 -8.06 6.65 -2.98
C THR A 50 -9.46 6.02 -2.92
N ARG A 51 -10.15 5.94 -4.07
CA ARG A 51 -11.44 5.24 -4.17
C ARG A 51 -11.37 3.79 -3.69
N THR A 52 -10.28 3.09 -4.01
CA THR A 52 -10.06 1.70 -3.58
C THR A 52 -9.87 1.63 -2.07
N GLU A 53 -9.11 2.56 -1.49
CA GLU A 53 -8.88 2.62 -0.05
C GLU A 53 -10.18 2.89 0.69
N LEU A 54 -10.99 3.85 0.23
CA LEU A 54 -12.31 4.11 0.81
C LEU A 54 -13.21 2.89 0.78
N ALA A 55 -13.22 2.12 -0.31
CA ALA A 55 -14.02 0.91 -0.39
C ALA A 55 -13.56 -0.18 0.58
N VAL A 56 -12.25 -0.33 0.78
CA VAL A 56 -11.72 -1.23 1.81
C VAL A 56 -12.12 -0.75 3.20
N LEU A 57 -11.98 0.54 3.50
CA LEU A 57 -12.39 1.12 4.78
C LEU A 57 -13.90 0.92 5.04
N THR A 58 -14.74 1.10 4.02
CA THR A 58 -16.18 0.82 4.10
C THR A 58 -16.48 -0.66 4.33
N ALA A 59 -15.78 -1.57 3.65
CA ALA A 59 -15.94 -3.00 3.87
C ALA A 59 -15.56 -3.41 5.30
N LEU A 60 -14.45 -2.87 5.83
CA LEU A 60 -14.07 -3.07 7.22
C LEU A 60 -15.14 -2.52 8.16
N ALA A 61 -15.66 -1.32 7.91
CA ALA A 61 -16.71 -0.71 8.73
C ALA A 61 -18.01 -1.51 8.73
N HIS A 62 -18.35 -2.21 7.64
CA HIS A 62 -19.49 -3.13 7.62
C HIS A 62 -19.28 -4.39 8.48
N VAL A 63 -18.04 -4.83 8.67
CA VAL A 63 -17.71 -6.04 9.44
C VAL A 63 -17.56 -5.73 10.93
N TYR A 64 -16.89 -4.62 11.24
CA TYR A 64 -16.43 -4.28 12.59
C TYR A 64 -17.14 -3.07 13.20
N GLY A 65 -17.76 -2.22 12.40
CA GLY A 65 -18.45 -1.01 12.86
C GLY A 65 -17.53 -0.14 13.71
N SER A 66 -18.07 0.38 14.81
CA SER A 66 -17.33 1.25 15.72
C SER A 66 -16.12 0.59 16.40
N SER A 67 -16.00 -0.74 16.42
CA SER A 67 -14.81 -1.39 17.00
C SER A 67 -13.51 -1.10 16.23
N LEU A 68 -13.59 -0.59 15.00
CA LEU A 68 -12.42 -0.15 14.25
C LEU A 68 -11.68 1.05 14.87
N THR A 69 -12.31 1.76 15.81
CA THR A 69 -11.66 2.85 16.54
C THR A 69 -10.82 2.36 17.72
N ASP A 70 -10.90 1.07 18.05
CA ASP A 70 -10.12 0.49 19.13
C ASP A 70 -8.63 0.44 18.78
N GLU A 71 -7.76 0.58 19.79
CA GLU A 71 -6.30 0.61 19.62
C GLU A 71 -5.74 -0.64 18.91
N ARG A 72 -6.42 -1.78 19.03
CA ARG A 72 -6.07 -3.03 18.34
C ARG A 72 -6.03 -2.88 16.81
N PHE A 73 -6.81 -1.96 16.23
CA PHE A 73 -6.86 -1.70 14.78
C PHE A 73 -5.89 -0.62 14.30
N ILE A 74 -5.15 0.03 15.21
CA ILE A 74 -4.09 0.98 14.83
C ILE A 74 -3.19 0.37 13.76
N PRO A 75 -2.59 -0.84 13.90
CA PRO A 75 -1.69 -1.41 12.89
C PRO A 75 -2.30 -1.53 11.49
N VAL A 76 -3.60 -1.72 11.37
CA VAL A 76 -4.30 -1.77 10.08
C VAL A 76 -4.33 -0.38 9.44
N ILE A 77 -4.66 0.65 10.22
CA ILE A 77 -4.66 2.04 9.76
C ILE A 77 -3.24 2.51 9.44
N GLU A 78 -2.25 2.09 10.22
CA GLU A 78 -0.84 2.34 9.94
C GLU A 78 -0.42 1.69 8.62
N CYS A 79 -0.76 0.42 8.42
CA CYS A 79 -0.49 -0.31 7.18
C CYS A 79 -1.15 0.36 5.97
N ILE A 80 -2.42 0.80 6.06
CA ILE A 80 -3.08 1.54 4.97
C ILE A 80 -2.39 2.89 4.73
N ALA A 81 -2.03 3.62 5.78
CA ALA A 81 -1.39 4.92 5.63
C ALA A 81 -0.03 4.81 4.93
N ASP A 82 0.77 3.81 5.32
CA ASP A 82 2.17 3.66 4.89
C ASP A 82 2.28 2.87 3.57
N CYS A 83 1.55 1.76 3.45
CA CYS A 83 1.61 0.79 2.35
C CYS A 83 0.35 0.76 1.47
N GLY A 84 -0.71 1.49 1.82
CA GLY A 84 -1.96 1.50 1.06
C GLY A 84 -2.86 0.28 1.32
N ALA A 85 -4.15 0.42 0.99
CA ALA A 85 -5.13 -0.62 1.32
C ALA A 85 -4.97 -1.92 0.53
N VAL A 86 -4.42 -1.86 -0.70
CA VAL A 86 -4.20 -3.08 -1.51
C VAL A 86 -3.16 -3.98 -0.86
N GLU A 87 -2.04 -3.42 -0.44
CA GLU A 87 -1.00 -4.18 0.25
C GLU A 87 -1.50 -4.70 1.60
N MET A 88 -2.26 -3.88 2.35
CA MET A 88 -2.89 -4.32 3.60
C MET A 88 -3.80 -5.54 3.39
N VAL A 89 -4.66 -5.51 2.36
CA VAL A 89 -5.54 -6.64 2.01
C VAL A 89 -4.73 -7.87 1.62
N GLN A 90 -3.66 -7.69 0.82
CA GLN A 90 -2.79 -8.79 0.42
C GLN A 90 -2.13 -9.45 1.63
N ARG A 91 -1.63 -8.66 2.59
CA ARG A 91 -1.07 -9.15 3.85
C ARG A 91 -2.12 -9.87 4.71
N ALA A 92 -3.35 -9.35 4.75
CA ALA A 92 -4.43 -9.96 5.52
C ALA A 92 -4.85 -11.34 4.97
N LEU A 93 -4.89 -11.50 3.65
CA LEU A 93 -5.36 -12.72 2.99
C LEU A 93 -4.26 -13.76 2.73
N TRP A 94 -3.04 -13.30 2.40
CA TRP A 94 -1.96 -14.17 1.91
C TRP A 94 -0.60 -13.87 2.52
N GLY A 95 -0.51 -12.94 3.48
CA GLY A 95 0.76 -12.60 4.09
C GLY A 95 1.27 -13.70 5.03
N GLU A 96 2.58 -13.93 5.00
CA GLU A 96 3.25 -14.98 5.79
C GLU A 96 4.23 -14.39 6.84
N GLY A 97 4.46 -13.07 6.83
CA GLY A 97 5.30 -12.39 7.81
C GLY A 97 4.70 -12.34 9.21
N LEU A 98 5.52 -12.09 10.23
CA LEU A 98 5.05 -11.95 11.62
C LEU A 98 4.03 -10.81 11.79
N ASP A 99 4.28 -9.67 11.16
CA ASP A 99 3.34 -8.53 11.16
C ASP A 99 2.07 -8.86 10.36
N ASP A 100 2.18 -9.66 9.31
CA ASP A 100 1.05 -10.09 8.48
C ASP A 100 0.13 -11.05 9.23
N ALA A 101 0.71 -11.98 10.02
CA ALA A 101 -0.06 -12.89 10.86
C ALA A 101 -0.92 -12.13 11.88
N ARG A 102 -0.41 -11.01 12.43
CA ARG A 102 -1.19 -10.14 13.31
C ARG A 102 -2.34 -9.46 12.57
N ILE A 103 -2.08 -8.91 11.38
CA ILE A 103 -3.13 -8.29 10.54
C ILE A 103 -4.18 -9.31 10.13
N SER A 104 -3.77 -10.50 9.67
CA SER A 104 -4.65 -11.59 9.27
C SER A 104 -5.54 -12.07 10.42
N THR A 105 -4.96 -12.30 11.61
CA THR A 105 -5.72 -12.67 12.82
C THR A 105 -6.74 -11.60 13.20
N LEU A 106 -6.35 -10.33 13.12
CA LEU A 106 -7.21 -9.20 13.47
C LEU A 106 -8.36 -9.02 12.46
N LEU A 107 -8.11 -9.31 11.18
CA LEU A 107 -9.04 -9.12 10.07
C LEU A 107 -9.78 -10.40 9.64
N LEU A 108 -9.74 -11.45 10.46
CA LEU A 108 -10.31 -12.75 10.13
C LEU A 108 -11.80 -12.68 9.74
N ASP A 109 -12.60 -11.91 10.49
CA ASP A 109 -14.03 -11.73 10.19
C ASP A 109 -14.28 -10.96 8.88
N ALA A 110 -13.29 -10.21 8.38
CA ALA A 110 -13.38 -9.45 7.15
C ALA A 110 -12.89 -10.20 5.91
N CYS A 111 -12.23 -11.36 6.04
CA CYS A 111 -11.63 -12.07 4.90
C CYS A 111 -12.60 -12.24 3.72
N ALA A 112 -13.84 -12.66 3.98
CA ALA A 112 -14.85 -12.82 2.93
C ALA A 112 -15.19 -11.50 2.21
N ALA A 113 -15.27 -10.38 2.94
CA ALA A 113 -15.51 -9.07 2.35
C ALA A 113 -14.30 -8.59 1.53
N LEU A 114 -13.09 -8.86 2.01
CA LEU A 114 -11.86 -8.52 1.30
C LEU A 114 -11.71 -9.34 0.01
N ASP A 115 -12.01 -10.64 0.03
CA ASP A 115 -12.02 -11.50 -1.16
C ASP A 115 -12.99 -10.99 -2.23
N ILE A 116 -14.17 -10.50 -1.83
CA ILE A 116 -15.13 -9.87 -2.75
C ILE A 116 -14.52 -8.64 -3.42
N LEU A 117 -13.79 -7.80 -2.67
CA LEU A 117 -13.12 -6.62 -3.24
C LEU A 117 -12.02 -7.02 -4.23
N VAL A 118 -11.26 -8.07 -3.94
CA VAL A 118 -10.25 -8.62 -4.86
C VAL A 118 -10.92 -9.08 -6.17
N GLY A 119 -12.04 -9.81 -6.08
CA GLY A 119 -12.82 -10.23 -7.24
C GLY A 119 -13.45 -9.07 -8.01
N THR A 120 -13.77 -7.96 -7.33
CA THR A 120 -14.37 -6.76 -7.93
C THR A 120 -13.35 -5.91 -8.69
N TRP A 121 -12.12 -5.79 -8.18
CA TRP A 121 -11.06 -4.97 -8.79
C TRP A 121 -9.76 -5.73 -9.05
N PRO A 122 -9.79 -6.85 -9.79
CA PRO A 122 -8.60 -7.69 -9.98
C PRO A 122 -7.43 -6.92 -10.60
N LYS A 123 -7.70 -5.98 -11.52
CA LYS A 123 -6.67 -5.15 -12.15
C LYS A 123 -5.92 -4.25 -11.16
N VAL A 124 -6.61 -3.73 -10.14
CA VAL A 124 -6.01 -2.85 -9.14
C VAL A 124 -5.08 -3.66 -8.23
N PHE A 125 -5.55 -4.81 -7.76
CA PHE A 125 -4.76 -5.73 -6.93
C PHE A 125 -3.54 -6.29 -7.67
N MET A 126 -3.69 -6.62 -8.96
CA MET A 126 -2.59 -7.11 -9.80
C MET A 126 -1.57 -6.02 -10.14
N ALA A 127 -2.00 -4.75 -10.31
CA ALA A 127 -1.07 -3.65 -10.58
C ALA A 127 -0.09 -3.40 -9.43
N GLU A 128 -0.56 -3.48 -8.17
CA GLU A 128 0.31 -3.37 -7.00
C GLU A 128 1.28 -4.56 -6.94
N ALA A 129 0.80 -5.79 -7.17
CA ALA A 129 1.64 -6.98 -7.22
C ALA A 129 2.73 -6.87 -8.29
N HIS A 130 2.39 -6.36 -9.49
CA HIS A 130 3.37 -6.11 -10.55
C HIS A 130 4.40 -5.05 -10.16
N THR A 131 3.99 -4.01 -9.42
CA THR A 131 4.89 -2.96 -8.94
C THR A 131 5.91 -3.54 -7.95
N GLN A 132 5.45 -4.37 -7.01
CA GLN A 132 6.33 -5.07 -6.06
C GLN A 132 7.31 -6.00 -6.80
N LEU A 133 6.81 -6.78 -7.77
CA LEU A 133 7.65 -7.68 -8.59
C LEU A 133 8.64 -6.93 -9.49
N ALA A 134 8.34 -5.70 -9.91
CA ALA A 134 9.27 -4.89 -10.71
C ALA A 134 10.57 -4.59 -9.94
N GLY A 135 10.51 -4.48 -8.61
CA GLY A 135 11.68 -4.31 -7.74
C GLY A 135 12.63 -5.52 -7.72
N PHE A 136 12.14 -6.70 -8.11
CA PHE A 136 12.93 -7.94 -8.19
C PHE A 136 13.42 -8.27 -9.60
N ARG A 137 13.12 -7.43 -10.60
CA ARG A 137 13.60 -7.67 -11.96
C ARG A 137 15.12 -7.48 -12.04
N PRO A 138 15.86 -8.43 -12.63
CA PRO A 138 17.29 -8.27 -12.85
C PRO A 138 17.58 -6.98 -13.62
N ARG A 139 18.52 -6.18 -13.11
CA ARG A 139 19.02 -5.01 -13.83
C ARG A 139 19.65 -5.51 -15.15
N PRO A 140 19.30 -4.94 -16.31
CA PRO A 140 19.96 -5.28 -17.56
C PRO A 140 21.47 -5.10 -17.43
N PRO A 141 22.30 -5.99 -18.00
CA PRO A 141 23.74 -5.82 -18.01
C PRO A 141 24.10 -4.47 -18.65
N ALA A 142 25.05 -3.75 -18.04
CA ALA A 142 25.54 -2.50 -18.60
C ALA A 142 26.09 -2.77 -20.02
N PRO A 143 25.88 -1.85 -20.98
CA PRO A 143 26.50 -1.99 -22.29
C PRO A 143 28.02 -2.08 -22.13
N PRO A 144 28.70 -2.87 -22.97
CA PRO A 144 30.16 -2.98 -22.91
C PRO A 144 30.76 -1.59 -23.09
N ASP A 145 31.67 -1.22 -22.18
CA ASP A 145 32.55 -0.07 -22.36
C ASP A 145 33.25 -0.26 -23.71
N SER A 146 32.91 0.59 -24.68
CA SER A 146 33.71 0.74 -25.88
C SER A 146 35.05 1.32 -25.44
N GLY A 147 36.00 0.43 -25.18
CA GLY A 147 37.39 0.78 -24.98
C GLY A 147 37.86 1.55 -26.20
N GLU A 148 37.97 2.87 -26.06
CA GLU A 148 38.81 3.67 -26.92
C GLU A 148 40.25 3.28 -26.57
N ASP A 149 40.77 2.30 -27.33
CA ASP A 149 42.19 2.02 -27.42
C ASP A 149 42.89 3.32 -27.84
N ASP A 150 43.45 4.01 -26.85
CA ASP A 150 44.34 5.17 -26.98
C ASP A 150 45.63 4.70 -27.68
N GLU A 151 45.55 4.59 -29.01
CA GLU A 151 46.65 4.34 -29.92
C GLU A 151 47.62 5.54 -29.87
N ARG A 152 48.43 5.61 -28.80
CA ARG A 152 49.55 6.55 -28.71
C ARG A 152 50.61 6.17 -29.73
N LYS A 153 50.44 6.73 -30.91
CA LYS A 153 51.44 6.85 -31.96
C LYS A 153 52.74 7.40 -31.35
N TYR A 154 53.75 6.53 -31.25
CA TYR A 154 55.13 6.93 -30.99
C TYR A 154 55.59 7.84 -32.13
N ASP A 155 55.88 9.10 -31.79
CA ASP A 155 56.50 10.05 -32.71
C ASP A 155 58.01 9.79 -32.68
N ASP A 156 58.48 9.10 -33.72
CA ASP A 156 59.87 8.79 -33.96
C ASP A 156 60.51 10.00 -34.67
N ARG A 157 61.41 10.71 -33.98
CA ARG A 157 62.12 11.86 -34.56
C ARG A 157 63.64 11.69 -34.34
N PRO A 158 64.44 11.56 -35.41
CA PRO A 158 65.89 11.48 -35.29
C PRO A 158 66.51 12.88 -35.31
N GLU A 159 67.49 13.10 -34.44
CA GLU A 159 68.58 14.09 -34.63
C GLU A 159 69.92 13.38 -34.42
#